data_AF-A0AA96UNS2-F1
#
_entry.id   AF-A0AA96UNS2-F1
#
_cell.length_a   1.000
_cell.length_b   1.000
_cell.length_c   1.000
_cell.angle_alpha   90.00
_cell.angle_beta   90.00
_cell.angle_gamma   90.00
#
_symmetry.space_group_name_H-M   'P 1'
#
loop_
_entity.id
_entity.type
_entity.pdbx_description
1 polymer ?
#
loop_
_entity_poly.entity_id
_entity_poly.type
_entity_poly.pdbx_seq_one_letter_code
_entity_poly.pdbx_strand_id
1 'polypeptide(L)' 'MSEGPWTGVPEVDGALARLGEPDGAGAEQWAEVYEDVHARLAATLAALDRG' A
#
# COMPACT_ATOMS: atom_id res chain seq x y z
N MET A 1 8.69 3.69 -27.13
CA MET A 1 8.81 2.56 -26.18
C MET A 1 8.81 3.21 -24.81
N SER A 2 7.78 2.98 -24.01
CA SER A 2 7.54 3.74 -22.78
C SER A 2 8.60 3.44 -21.72
N GLU A 3 9.20 4.48 -21.15
CA GLU A 3 10.04 4.44 -19.95
C GLU A 3 9.15 4.37 -18.68
N GLY A 4 9.40 3.38 -17.81
CA GLY A 4 8.95 3.23 -16.41
C GLY A 4 8.01 2.03 -16.11
N PRO A 5 8.17 1.24 -15.00
CA PRO A 5 8.81 1.58 -13.71
C PRO A 5 9.71 0.46 -13.14
N TRP A 6 11.00 0.50 -13.44
CA TRP A 6 12.00 -0.27 -12.69
C TRP A 6 12.78 0.71 -11.83
N THR A 7 13.03 0.35 -10.58
CA THR A 7 13.70 1.23 -9.61
C THR A 7 15.19 1.38 -9.92
N GLY A 8 15.74 0.49 -10.74
CA GLY A 8 17.16 0.40 -11.05
C GLY A 8 17.97 -0.30 -9.95
N VAL A 9 17.30 -0.81 -8.92
CA VAL A 9 17.91 -1.53 -7.80
C VAL A 9 17.59 -3.02 -7.98
N PRO A 10 18.57 -3.88 -8.33
CA PRO A 10 18.34 -5.28 -8.72
C PRO A 10 17.53 -6.10 -7.72
N GLU A 11 17.73 -5.86 -6.42
CA GLU A 11 17.04 -6.55 -5.34
C GLU A 11 15.55 -6.16 -5.27
N VAL A 12 15.27 -4.87 -5.45
CA VAL A 12 13.90 -4.32 -5.45
C VAL A 12 13.18 -4.73 -6.71
N ASP A 13 13.86 -4.62 -7.84
CA ASP A 13 13.41 -5.03 -9.17
C ASP A 13 13.08 -6.54 -9.20
N GLY A 14 13.91 -7.37 -8.59
CA GLY A 14 13.64 -8.81 -8.44
C GLY A 14 12.47 -9.13 -7.51
N ALA A 15 12.22 -8.32 -6.48
CA ALA A 15 11.06 -8.46 -5.61
C ALA A 15 9.76 -8.01 -6.31
N LEU A 16 9.80 -6.91 -7.05
CA LEU A 16 8.68 -6.41 -7.85
C LEU A 16 8.28 -7.39 -8.95
N ALA A 17 9.25 -8.04 -9.61
CA ALA A 17 8.98 -9.08 -10.60
C ALA A 17 8.23 -10.29 -10.00
N ARG A 18 8.41 -10.59 -8.71
CA ARG A 18 7.69 -11.68 -8.02
C ARG A 18 6.27 -11.30 -7.60
N LEU A 19 6.01 -10.02 -7.37
CA LEU A 19 4.69 -9.51 -7.02
C LEU A 19 3.69 -9.64 -8.18
N GLY A 20 4.18 -9.83 -9.42
CA GLY A 20 3.35 -9.92 -10.61
C GLY A 20 2.76 -8.56 -11.01
N GLU A 21 2.08 -8.50 -12.16
CA GLU A 21 1.29 -7.32 -12.50
C GLU A 21 0.25 -7.13 -11.39
N PRO A 22 0.18 -5.96 -10.74
CA PRO A 22 -0.94 -5.68 -9.87
C PRO A 22 -2.19 -5.83 -10.73
N ASP A 23 -3.03 -6.82 -10.43
CA ASP A 23 -4.36 -6.81 -11.00
C ASP A 23 -4.95 -5.46 -10.58
N GLY A 24 -5.40 -4.66 -11.54
CA GLY A 24 -5.95 -3.35 -11.25
C GLY A 24 -7.21 -3.41 -10.37
N ALA A 25 -7.63 -4.59 -9.91
CA ALA A 25 -8.80 -4.82 -9.08
C ALA A 25 -8.51 -4.72 -7.57
N GLY A 26 -7.25 -4.66 -7.15
CA GLY A 26 -6.90 -4.70 -5.73
C GLY A 26 -7.21 -3.43 -4.93
N ALA A 27 -6.72 -2.25 -5.34
CA ALA A 27 -6.69 -1.10 -4.43
C ALA A 27 -8.08 -0.52 -4.10
N GLU A 28 -8.96 -0.41 -5.08
CA GLU A 28 -10.32 0.12 -4.87
C GLU A 28 -11.20 -0.85 -4.07
N GLN A 29 -11.00 -2.16 -4.25
CA GLN A 29 -11.75 -3.19 -3.55
C GLN A 29 -11.40 -3.27 -2.05
N TRP A 30 -10.20 -2.82 -1.68
CA TRP A 30 -9.74 -2.73 -0.30
C TRP A 30 -9.85 -1.32 0.30
N ALA A 31 -10.28 -0.32 -0.47
CA ALA A 31 -10.29 1.07 -0.03
C ALA A 31 -11.13 1.27 1.25
N GLU A 32 -12.33 0.71 1.31
CA GLU A 32 -13.18 0.79 2.51
C GLU A 32 -12.52 0.15 3.73
N VAL A 33 -11.80 -0.95 3.55
CA VAL A 33 -11.08 -1.64 4.62
C VAL A 33 -9.88 -0.82 5.10
N TYR A 34 -9.12 -0.21 4.17
CA TYR A 34 -8.01 0.68 4.52
C TYR A 34 -8.49 1.92 5.27
N GLU A 35 -9.59 2.53 4.84
CA GLU A 35 -10.17 3.69 5.52
C GLU A 35 -10.69 3.36 6.92
N ASP A 36 -11.34 2.20 7.12
CA ASP A 36 -11.77 1.75 8.45
C ASP A 36 -10.57 1.53 9.40
N VAL A 37 -9.51 0.88 8.89
CA VAL A 37 -8.28 0.67 9.67
C VAL A 37 -7.64 2.01 10.03
N HIS A 38 -7.55 2.96 9.10
CA HIS A 38 -7.02 4.29 9.37
C HIS A 38 -7.87 5.04 10.40
N ALA A 39 -9.20 5.00 10.30
CA ALA A 39 -10.09 5.64 11.26
C ALA A 39 -9.93 5.06 12.67
N ARG A 40 -9.83 3.73 12.79
CA ARG A 40 -9.67 3.05 14.08
C ARG A 40 -8.30 3.30 14.70
N LEU A 41 -7.25 3.34 13.89
CA LEU A 41 -5.91 3.70 14.34
C LEU A 41 -5.87 5.14 14.85
N ALA A 42 -6.43 6.09 14.09
CA ALA A 42 -6.50 7.49 14.49
C ALA A 42 -7.27 7.67 15.82
N ALA A 43 -8.41 6.98 15.98
CA ALA A 43 -9.18 7.00 17.22
C ALA A 43 -8.38 6.45 18.42
N THR A 44 -7.62 5.38 18.21
CA THR A 44 -6.78 4.76 19.24
C THR A 44 -5.65 5.69 19.66
N LEU A 45 -4.94 6.28 18.70
CA LEU A 45 -3.86 7.24 18.97
C LEU A 45 -4.40 8.49 19.69
N ALA A 46 -5.53 9.02 19.26
CA ALA A 46 -6.17 10.15 19.93
C ALA A 46 -6.63 9.81 21.36
N ALA A 47 -6.99 8.56 21.64
CA ALA A 47 -7.32 8.13 22.99
C ALA A 47 -6.08 8.03 23.89
N LEU A 48 -4.94 7.57 23.35
CA LEU A 48 -3.67 7.52 24.07
C LEU A 48 -3.09 8.91 24.34
N ASP A 49 -3.21 9.83 23.39
CA ASP A 49 -2.74 11.22 23.54
C ASP A 49 -3.49 12.00 24.64
N ARG A 50 -4.72 11.58 24.95
CA ARG A 50 -5.56 12.19 26.00
C ARG A 50 -5.36 11.59 27.40
N GLY A 51 -4.54 10.55 27.54
CA GLY A 51 -4.26 9.86 28.81
C GLY A 51 -2.93 10.26 29.41
#